data_AF-A0A1B6DZZ5-F1
#
_entry.id   AF-A0A1B6DZZ5-F1
#
_cell.length_a   1.000
_cell.length_b   1.000
_cell.length_c   1.000
_cell.angle_alpha   90.00
_cell.angle_beta   90.00
_cell.angle_gamma   90.00
#
_symmetry.space_group_name_H-M   'P 1'
#
loop_
_entity.id
_entity.type
_entity.pdbx_description
1 polymer ?
#
loop_
_entity_poly.entity_id
_entity_poly.type
_entity_poly.pdbx_seq_one_letter_code
_entity_poly.pdbx_strand_id
1 'polypeptide(L)'
;ELYAILVDALCRSLRLFERSLSQKTEPLSSPKLFHFAPPILGHFFTLIYLSKDDDDSLEQERKKFHKYLSLSMERPVFRRSNAFMFQDNIAANAPLINPHEALHASVKDGVASLVYGRYSYHHYMQDRMDDNGWGCAYRSLQTLISWFRHQGYTDRPIPTHREIQQCLVDIGDKDKSFVGSNKWIGSTEVSFCLDTMLGISSRILNVSSGAELAEKGSELSQHFQIHGTPIMIGGGVLAHTILGVDYNRETGELKFLVLDPHYTGSEDLKFIQQKGWVGWKKIDFWSKNSYYNLCMPIRPHCI
;
A
#
# COMPACT_ATOMS: atom_id res chain seq x y z
N GLU A 1 -24.02 -25.12 -21.26
CA GLU A 1 -23.30 -25.12 -19.97
C GLU A 1 -23.15 -23.72 -19.39
N LEU A 2 -22.48 -22.77 -20.07
CA LEU A 2 -22.31 -21.39 -19.60
C LEU A 2 -23.62 -20.70 -19.18
N TYR A 3 -24.68 -20.82 -19.98
CA TYR A 3 -26.00 -20.27 -19.64
C TYR A 3 -26.51 -20.77 -18.28
N ALA A 4 -26.41 -22.08 -18.01
CA ALA A 4 -26.88 -22.67 -16.76
C ALA A 4 -26.06 -22.16 -15.56
N ILE A 5 -24.74 -22.02 -15.72
CA ILE A 5 -23.84 -21.46 -14.70
C ILE A 5 -24.22 -20.00 -14.40
N LEU A 6 -24.49 -19.20 -15.43
CA LEU A 6 -24.89 -17.79 -15.26
C LEU A 6 -26.24 -17.67 -14.55
N VAL A 7 -27.23 -18.49 -14.92
CA VAL A 7 -28.53 -18.53 -14.25
C VAL A 7 -28.39 -18.94 -12.78
N ASP A 8 -27.59 -19.98 -12.49
CA ASP A 8 -27.36 -20.42 -11.12
C ASP A 8 -26.65 -19.33 -10.29
N ALA A 9 -25.63 -18.67 -10.85
CA ALA A 9 -24.93 -17.56 -10.18
C ALA A 9 -25.88 -16.37 -9.88
N LEU A 10 -26.78 -16.05 -10.81
CA LEU A 10 -27.79 -15.01 -10.62
C LEU A 10 -28.79 -15.39 -9.53
N CYS A 11 -29.29 -16.63 -9.54
CA CYS A 11 -30.19 -17.16 -8.51
C CYS A 11 -29.54 -17.15 -7.12
N ARG A 12 -28.27 -17.55 -7.01
CA ARG A 12 -27.51 -17.48 -5.75
C ARG A 12 -27.36 -16.04 -5.27
N SER A 13 -27.06 -15.11 -6.18
CA SER A 13 -26.92 -13.68 -5.85
C SER A 13 -28.25 -13.10 -5.34
N LEU A 14 -29.37 -13.41 -5.99
CA LEU A 14 -30.71 -12.99 -5.54
C LEU A 14 -31.04 -13.52 -4.13
N ARG A 15 -30.70 -14.78 -3.83
CA ARG A 15 -30.88 -15.34 -2.48
C ARG A 15 -30.00 -14.66 -1.44
N LEU A 16 -28.78 -14.23 -1.79
CA LEU A 16 -27.95 -13.43 -0.90
C LEU A 16 -28.61 -12.08 -0.60
N PHE A 17 -29.16 -11.41 -1.62
CA PHE A 17 -29.89 -10.14 -1.45
C PHE A 17 -31.11 -10.31 -0.55
N GLU A 18 -31.93 -11.33 -0.82
CA GLU A 18 -33.11 -11.65 -0.01
C GLU A 18 -32.73 -11.87 1.46
N ARG A 19 -31.70 -12.68 1.73
CA ARG A 19 -31.22 -12.94 3.10
C ARG A 19 -30.72 -11.68 3.80
N SER A 20 -29.96 -10.85 3.10
CA SER A 20 -29.42 -9.59 3.64
C SER A 20 -30.53 -8.61 4.04
N LEU A 21 -31.60 -8.55 3.24
CA LEU A 21 -32.76 -7.69 3.52
C LEU A 21 -33.70 -8.26 4.60
N SER A 22 -33.89 -9.58 4.63
CA SER A 22 -34.84 -10.25 5.53
C SER A 22 -34.37 -10.30 6.99
N GLN A 23 -33.06 -10.14 7.24
CA GLN A 23 -32.47 -10.26 8.57
C GLN A 23 -32.52 -8.97 9.41
N LYS A 24 -33.00 -7.83 8.88
CA LYS A 24 -33.02 -6.55 9.61
C LYS A 24 -34.39 -5.85 9.52
N THR A 25 -35.03 -5.63 10.67
CA THR A 25 -36.16 -4.71 10.85
C THR A 25 -35.65 -3.27 10.97
N GLU A 26 -36.31 -2.30 10.32
CA GLU A 26 -35.99 -0.84 10.27
C GLU A 26 -34.89 -0.39 9.27
N PRO A 27 -35.05 0.81 8.69
CA PRO A 27 -35.36 1.04 7.28
C PRO A 27 -34.38 0.36 6.31
N LEU A 28 -34.94 -0.08 5.17
CA LEU A 28 -34.25 -0.76 4.09
C LEU A 28 -33.08 0.10 3.56
N SER A 29 -31.87 -0.26 3.93
CA SER A 29 -30.65 0.30 3.33
C SER A 29 -30.28 -0.50 2.09
N SER A 30 -29.84 0.17 1.03
CA SER A 30 -29.46 -0.49 -0.22
C SER A 30 -28.34 -1.52 0.01
N PRO A 31 -28.56 -2.80 -0.30
CA PRO A 31 -27.53 -3.82 -0.31
C PRO A 31 -26.57 -3.58 -1.48
N LYS A 32 -25.28 -3.80 -1.25
CA LYS A 32 -24.22 -3.71 -2.26
C LYS A 32 -23.42 -4.99 -2.28
N LEU A 33 -23.16 -5.48 -3.48
CA LEU A 33 -22.48 -6.74 -3.71
C LEU A 33 -20.99 -6.49 -3.92
N PHE A 34 -20.15 -7.25 -3.23
CA PHE A 34 -18.70 -7.15 -3.26
C PHE A 34 -18.11 -8.51 -3.62
N HIS A 35 -17.23 -8.52 -4.61
CA HIS A 35 -16.50 -9.70 -5.04
C HIS A 35 -15.09 -9.65 -4.48
N PHE A 36 -14.65 -10.74 -3.86
CA PHE A 36 -13.30 -10.90 -3.32
C PHE A 36 -12.64 -12.06 -4.04
N ALA A 37 -11.34 -11.96 -4.32
CA ALA A 37 -10.56 -13.06 -4.89
C ALA A 37 -9.25 -13.24 -4.11
N PRO A 38 -9.32 -13.59 -2.82
CA PRO A 38 -8.12 -13.86 -2.04
C PRO A 38 -7.34 -15.03 -2.67
N PRO A 39 -6.04 -14.90 -2.93
CA PRO A 39 -5.26 -15.91 -3.65
C PRO A 39 -5.35 -17.33 -3.04
N ILE A 40 -5.43 -17.41 -1.71
CA ILE A 40 -5.52 -18.67 -0.97
C ILE A 40 -6.80 -19.48 -1.26
N LEU A 41 -7.88 -18.82 -1.68
CA LEU A 41 -9.12 -19.53 -2.07
C LEU A 41 -9.08 -20.01 -3.52
N GLY A 42 -8.28 -19.38 -4.38
CA GLY A 42 -8.22 -19.73 -5.81
C GLY A 42 -9.51 -19.47 -6.60
N HIS A 43 -10.53 -18.87 -5.98
CA HIS A 43 -11.81 -18.53 -6.62
C HIS A 43 -12.42 -17.27 -6.00
N PHE A 44 -13.43 -16.73 -6.67
CA PHE A 44 -14.19 -15.59 -6.14
C PHE A 44 -15.06 -15.99 -4.95
N PHE A 45 -15.14 -15.08 -3.97
CA PHE A 45 -16.05 -15.13 -2.84
C PHE A 45 -16.88 -13.85 -2.85
N THR A 46 -18.21 -13.97 -2.81
CA THR A 46 -19.11 -12.84 -2.97
C THR A 46 -19.87 -12.59 -1.67
N LEU A 47 -19.84 -11.35 -1.20
CA LEU A 47 -20.57 -10.90 -0.02
C LEU A 47 -21.51 -9.75 -0.38
N ILE A 48 -22.51 -9.54 0.46
CA ILE A 48 -23.38 -8.36 0.40
C ILE A 48 -23.20 -7.58 1.69
N TYR A 49 -22.85 -6.31 1.56
CA TYR A 49 -22.86 -5.37 2.66
C TYR A 49 -23.90 -4.30 2.43
N LEU A 50 -24.60 -3.92 3.49
CA LEU A 50 -25.57 -2.85 3.44
C LEU A 50 -24.86 -1.51 3.47
N SER A 51 -25.44 -0.52 2.78
CA SER A 51 -24.83 0.82 2.70
C SER A 51 -24.80 1.57 4.03
N LYS A 52 -25.61 1.15 5.02
CA LYS A 52 -25.66 1.77 6.35
C LYS A 52 -24.61 1.24 7.33
N ASP A 53 -24.07 0.05 7.09
CA ASP A 53 -23.12 -0.61 7.98
C ASP A 53 -21.70 -0.17 7.61
N ASP A 54 -20.89 0.33 8.55
CA ASP A 54 -19.46 0.61 8.32
C ASP A 54 -18.63 -0.68 8.46
N ASP A 55 -17.37 -0.66 7.98
CA ASP A 55 -16.52 -1.86 8.02
C ASP A 55 -16.19 -2.30 9.45
N ASP A 56 -16.14 -1.41 10.43
CA ASP A 56 -15.84 -1.80 11.81
C ASP A 56 -17.02 -2.54 12.46
N SER A 57 -18.26 -2.11 12.18
CA SER A 57 -19.48 -2.78 12.63
C SER A 57 -19.64 -4.22 12.09
N LEU A 58 -18.97 -4.53 10.98
CA LEU A 58 -19.04 -5.83 10.28
C LEU A 58 -17.92 -6.80 10.69
N GLU A 59 -17.06 -6.45 11.65
CA GLU A 59 -15.91 -7.27 12.06
C GLU A 59 -16.31 -8.68 12.50
N GLN A 60 -17.37 -8.80 13.32
CA GLN A 60 -17.82 -10.11 13.81
C GLN A 60 -18.36 -11.01 12.69
N GLU A 61 -18.92 -10.42 11.65
CA GLU A 61 -19.35 -11.16 10.47
C GLU A 61 -18.14 -11.63 9.66
N ARG A 62 -17.15 -10.76 9.43
CA ARG A 62 -15.90 -11.14 8.74
C ARG A 62 -15.15 -12.24 9.49
N LYS A 63 -15.07 -12.20 10.82
CA LYS A 63 -14.51 -13.28 11.64
C LYS A 63 -15.19 -14.63 11.37
N LYS A 64 -16.51 -14.66 11.14
CA LYS A 64 -17.20 -15.90 10.76
C LYS A 64 -16.72 -16.41 9.41
N PHE A 65 -16.60 -15.53 8.41
CA PHE A 65 -16.08 -15.92 7.09
C PHE A 65 -14.64 -16.42 7.14
N HIS A 66 -13.76 -15.75 7.88
CA HIS A 66 -12.39 -16.23 8.10
C HIS A 66 -12.38 -17.64 8.71
N LYS A 67 -13.21 -17.89 9.74
CA LYS A 67 -13.31 -19.21 10.36
C LYS A 67 -13.86 -20.27 9.41
N TYR A 68 -14.91 -19.96 8.65
CA TYR A 68 -15.52 -20.91 7.69
C TYR A 68 -14.58 -21.27 6.54
N LEU A 69 -13.70 -20.34 6.15
CA LEU A 69 -12.77 -20.50 5.04
C LEU A 69 -11.35 -20.84 5.50
N SER A 70 -11.15 -21.10 6.80
CA SER A 70 -9.84 -21.41 7.41
C SER A 70 -8.75 -20.39 7.08
N LEU A 71 -9.12 -19.11 7.06
CA LEU A 71 -8.20 -17.99 6.79
C LEU A 71 -7.54 -17.50 8.08
N SER A 72 -6.32 -16.98 7.95
CA SER A 72 -5.64 -16.29 9.06
C SER A 72 -6.47 -15.12 9.58
N MET A 73 -6.44 -14.92 10.90
CA MET A 73 -7.11 -13.81 11.60
C MET A 73 -6.21 -12.58 11.74
N GLU A 74 -5.02 -12.57 11.13
CA GLU A 74 -4.02 -11.51 11.33
C GLU A 74 -4.16 -10.33 10.35
N ARG A 75 -4.96 -10.48 9.29
CA ARG A 75 -5.08 -9.49 8.20
C ARG A 75 -6.52 -9.41 7.69
N PRO A 76 -6.99 -8.23 7.26
CA PRO A 76 -8.28 -8.11 6.59
C PRO A 76 -8.27 -8.81 5.24
N VAL A 77 -9.37 -9.52 4.93
CA VAL A 77 -9.58 -10.15 3.61
C VAL A 77 -10.90 -9.71 2.98
N PHE A 78 -11.91 -9.40 3.80
CA PHE A 78 -13.27 -9.12 3.35
C PHE A 78 -13.74 -7.70 3.67
N ARG A 79 -12.86 -6.76 4.00
CA ARG A 79 -13.24 -5.34 4.08
C ARG A 79 -13.53 -4.79 2.69
N ARG A 80 -14.35 -3.75 2.55
CA ARG A 80 -14.81 -3.27 1.23
C ARG A 80 -13.66 -2.92 0.30
N SER A 81 -12.57 -2.37 0.83
CA SER A 81 -11.34 -2.04 0.11
C SER A 81 -10.52 -3.26 -0.34
N ASN A 82 -10.75 -4.44 0.24
CA ASN A 82 -10.18 -5.71 -0.22
C ASN A 82 -10.93 -6.30 -1.43
N ALA A 83 -12.06 -5.70 -1.84
CA ALA A 83 -12.78 -6.16 -3.01
C ALA A 83 -11.87 -6.18 -4.25
N PHE A 84 -12.18 -7.13 -5.14
CA PHE A 84 -11.51 -7.31 -6.40
C PHE A 84 -11.73 -6.07 -7.28
N MET A 85 -10.64 -5.58 -7.86
CA MET A 85 -10.68 -4.44 -8.77
C MET A 85 -10.76 -4.95 -10.19
N PHE A 86 -11.95 -4.85 -10.79
CA PHE A 86 -12.13 -5.07 -12.22
C PHE A 86 -11.51 -3.90 -12.99
N GLN A 87 -10.80 -4.20 -14.08
CA GLN A 87 -10.07 -3.19 -14.86
C GLN A 87 -10.99 -2.07 -15.36
N ASP A 88 -12.22 -2.40 -15.74
CA ASP A 88 -13.22 -1.44 -16.21
C ASP A 88 -13.62 -0.38 -15.16
N ASN A 89 -13.36 -0.66 -13.87
CA ASN A 89 -13.65 0.27 -12.77
C ASN A 89 -12.48 1.21 -12.45
N ILE A 90 -11.32 1.01 -13.08
CA ILE A 90 -10.13 1.84 -12.86
C ILE A 90 -10.21 3.02 -13.83
N ALA A 91 -10.21 4.24 -13.32
CA ALA A 91 -10.20 5.43 -14.16
C ALA A 91 -8.93 5.46 -15.04
N ALA A 92 -9.05 5.94 -16.27
CA ALA A 92 -7.96 5.90 -17.26
C ALA A 92 -6.66 6.59 -16.79
N ASN A 93 -6.75 7.58 -15.90
CA ASN A 93 -5.61 8.30 -15.32
C ASN A 93 -5.44 8.03 -13.82
N ALA A 94 -5.94 6.89 -13.32
CA ALA A 94 -5.69 6.49 -11.96
C ALA A 94 -4.21 6.08 -11.79
N PRO A 95 -3.63 6.31 -10.61
CA PRO A 95 -2.30 5.81 -10.27
C PRO A 95 -2.13 4.31 -10.58
N LEU A 96 -1.00 3.93 -11.16
CA LEU A 96 -0.70 2.53 -11.44
C LEU A 96 -0.71 1.68 -10.17
N ILE A 97 -1.37 0.52 -10.23
CA ILE A 97 -1.38 -0.48 -9.15
C ILE A 97 -0.26 -1.48 -9.39
N ASN A 98 0.55 -1.72 -8.35
CA ASN A 98 1.61 -2.72 -8.33
C ASN A 98 2.50 -2.71 -9.59
N PRO A 99 3.09 -1.56 -10.00
CA PRO A 99 3.93 -1.50 -11.20
C PRO A 99 5.20 -2.37 -11.13
N HIS A 100 5.47 -3.02 -9.99
CA HIS A 100 6.61 -3.90 -9.81
C HIS A 100 6.35 -5.36 -10.25
N GLU A 101 5.10 -5.79 -10.45
CA GLU A 101 4.77 -7.23 -10.60
C GLU A 101 5.43 -7.91 -11.80
N ALA A 102 5.72 -7.17 -12.87
CA ALA A 102 6.40 -7.71 -14.05
C ALA A 102 7.94 -7.73 -13.95
N LEU A 103 8.51 -7.29 -12.82
CA LEU A 103 9.95 -7.20 -12.63
C LEU A 103 10.50 -8.42 -11.89
N HIS A 104 11.60 -8.98 -12.38
CA HIS A 104 12.19 -10.18 -11.82
C HIS A 104 13.44 -9.88 -10.97
N ALA A 105 13.47 -10.50 -9.79
CA ALA A 105 14.68 -10.62 -8.98
C ALA A 105 15.79 -11.34 -9.76
N SER A 106 17.05 -11.07 -9.42
CA SER A 106 18.20 -11.48 -10.24
C SER A 106 19.49 -11.75 -9.45
N VAL A 107 19.47 -11.65 -8.12
CA VAL A 107 20.58 -12.10 -7.28
C VAL A 107 20.61 -13.62 -7.32
N LYS A 108 21.80 -14.18 -7.61
CA LYS A 108 21.97 -15.62 -7.70
C LYS A 108 21.78 -16.24 -6.32
N ASP A 109 20.93 -17.28 -6.25
CA ASP A 109 20.56 -17.97 -5.00
C ASP A 109 20.02 -16.99 -3.92
N GLY A 110 19.51 -15.83 -4.37
CA GLY A 110 18.89 -14.80 -3.53
C GLY A 110 17.44 -15.13 -3.21
N VAL A 111 16.96 -14.60 -2.08
CA VAL A 111 15.55 -14.67 -1.69
C VAL A 111 14.91 -13.30 -1.87
N ALA A 112 13.98 -13.21 -2.80
CA ALA A 112 13.15 -12.02 -2.97
C ALA A 112 12.09 -11.93 -1.86
N SER A 113 12.18 -10.91 -1.02
CA SER A 113 11.19 -10.55 0.00
C SER A 113 10.55 -9.23 -0.40
N LEU A 114 9.27 -9.26 -0.76
CA LEU A 114 8.55 -8.14 -1.36
C LEU A 114 7.41 -7.64 -0.48
N VAL A 115 6.93 -6.44 -0.79
CA VAL A 115 5.64 -5.91 -0.32
C VAL A 115 4.54 -6.94 -0.56
N TYR A 116 3.64 -7.09 0.40
CA TYR A 116 2.49 -7.99 0.30
C TYR A 116 1.24 -7.21 -0.09
N GLY A 117 0.56 -7.64 -1.14
CA GLY A 117 -0.72 -7.04 -1.55
C GLY A 117 -0.56 -5.89 -2.53
N ARG A 118 -1.53 -4.97 -2.50
CA ARG A 118 -1.70 -3.90 -3.47
C ARG A 118 -1.31 -2.54 -2.89
N TYR A 119 -0.70 -1.71 -3.71
CA TYR A 119 -0.49 -0.28 -3.47
C TYR A 119 -0.60 0.47 -4.81
N SER A 120 -0.86 1.77 -4.75
CA SER A 120 -0.80 2.67 -5.91
C SER A 120 0.51 3.45 -5.96
N TYR A 121 1.01 3.68 -7.16
CA TYR A 121 2.22 4.47 -7.39
C TYR A 121 1.90 5.96 -7.42
N HIS A 122 2.28 6.66 -6.35
CA HIS A 122 2.20 8.11 -6.29
C HIS A 122 3.54 8.76 -6.65
N HIS A 123 3.53 9.73 -7.55
CA HIS A 123 4.72 10.40 -8.08
C HIS A 123 4.43 11.87 -8.41
N TYR A 124 5.46 12.61 -8.81
CA TYR A 124 5.34 14.04 -9.15
C TYR A 124 4.30 14.33 -10.22
N MET A 125 3.78 15.56 -10.17
CA MET A 125 2.82 16.11 -11.14
C MET A 125 1.42 15.48 -11.12
N GLN A 126 1.16 14.54 -10.21
CA GLN A 126 -0.19 14.04 -9.95
C GLN A 126 -1.05 15.06 -9.18
N ASP A 127 -2.36 14.87 -9.18
CA ASP A 127 -3.34 15.69 -8.42
C ASP A 127 -3.36 17.18 -8.76
N ARG A 128 -2.84 17.56 -9.94
CA ARG A 128 -2.65 18.96 -10.38
C ARG A 128 -1.73 19.76 -9.45
N MET A 129 -0.77 19.09 -8.83
CA MET A 129 0.23 19.70 -7.96
C MET A 129 1.61 19.63 -8.61
N ASP A 130 2.24 20.78 -8.84
CA ASP A 130 3.65 20.84 -9.23
C ASP A 130 4.51 20.75 -7.97
N ASP A 131 4.78 19.50 -7.58
CA ASP A 131 5.65 19.16 -6.48
C ASP A 131 7.05 18.74 -6.92
N ASN A 132 7.42 19.06 -8.17
CA ASN A 132 8.72 18.73 -8.70
C ASN A 132 9.83 19.42 -7.90
N GLY A 133 10.81 18.63 -7.49
CA GLY A 133 11.91 19.08 -6.65
C GLY A 133 11.62 19.13 -5.16
N TRP A 134 10.38 18.87 -4.68
CA TRP A 134 10.11 18.89 -3.24
C TRP A 134 9.08 17.92 -2.66
N GLY A 135 8.29 17.27 -3.50
CA GLY A 135 7.23 16.38 -3.05
C GLY A 135 7.65 14.94 -2.73
N CYS A 136 8.93 14.56 -2.90
CA CYS A 136 9.32 13.14 -3.02
C CYS A 136 8.86 12.30 -1.82
N ALA A 137 9.06 12.82 -0.60
CA ALA A 137 8.62 12.17 0.63
C ALA A 137 7.08 12.18 0.81
N TYR A 138 6.40 13.21 0.32
CA TYR A 138 4.93 13.26 0.30
C TYR A 138 4.35 12.17 -0.60
N ARG A 139 4.89 12.00 -1.81
CA ARG A 139 4.48 10.96 -2.76
C ARG A 139 4.79 9.56 -2.26
N SER A 140 5.94 9.37 -1.59
CA SER A 140 6.22 8.12 -0.89
C SER A 140 5.21 7.85 0.23
N LEU A 141 4.88 8.85 1.07
CA LEU A 141 3.84 8.72 2.10
C LEU A 141 2.46 8.37 1.50
N GLN A 142 2.07 9.00 0.39
CA GLN A 142 0.83 8.66 -0.32
C GLN A 142 0.83 7.19 -0.79
N THR A 143 1.95 6.70 -1.31
CA THR A 143 2.15 5.29 -1.65
C THR A 143 1.99 4.38 -0.43
N LEU A 144 2.61 4.72 0.70
CA LEU A 144 2.47 3.98 1.96
C LEU A 144 1.01 3.94 2.44
N ILE A 145 0.32 5.08 2.45
CA ILE A 145 -1.10 5.17 2.84
C ILE A 145 -1.98 4.37 1.88
N SER A 146 -1.69 4.40 0.58
CA SER A 146 -2.44 3.62 -0.41
C SER A 146 -2.39 2.12 -0.13
N TRP A 147 -1.24 1.62 0.34
CA TRP A 147 -1.10 0.22 0.74
C TRP A 147 -2.06 -0.10 1.87
N PHE A 148 -2.05 0.70 2.95
CA PHE A 148 -2.96 0.48 4.09
C PHE A 148 -4.43 0.53 3.67
N ARG A 149 -4.77 1.44 2.76
CA ARG A 149 -6.12 1.53 2.19
C ARG A 149 -6.49 0.29 1.38
N HIS A 150 -5.65 -0.12 0.44
CA HIS A 150 -5.90 -1.30 -0.41
C HIS A 150 -5.92 -2.63 0.36
N GLN A 151 -5.26 -2.68 1.52
CA GLN A 151 -5.24 -3.83 2.41
C GLN A 151 -6.36 -3.78 3.48
N GLY A 152 -7.18 -2.74 3.50
CA GLY A 152 -8.32 -2.63 4.42
C GLY A 152 -7.97 -2.22 5.84
N TYR A 153 -6.82 -1.61 6.08
CA TYR A 153 -6.49 -1.05 7.39
C TYR A 153 -7.09 0.34 7.60
N THR A 154 -7.54 1.00 6.54
CA THR A 154 -8.15 2.33 6.62
C THR A 154 -9.07 2.58 5.43
N ASP A 155 -10.14 3.34 5.67
CA ASP A 155 -10.98 3.90 4.62
C ASP A 155 -10.63 5.36 4.32
N ARG A 156 -9.62 5.91 5.02
CA ARG A 156 -9.15 7.28 4.80
C ARG A 156 -8.70 7.46 3.34
N PRO A 157 -9.14 8.51 2.64
CA PRO A 157 -8.58 8.88 1.35
C PRO A 157 -7.09 9.16 1.42
N ILE A 158 -6.42 9.11 0.26
CA ILE A 158 -5.01 9.51 0.16
C ILE A 158 -4.93 11.01 0.47
N PRO A 159 -4.10 11.44 1.45
CA PRO A 159 -4.01 12.85 1.81
C PRO A 159 -3.25 13.65 0.76
N THR A 160 -3.64 14.90 0.60
CA THR A 160 -2.94 15.92 -0.17
C THR A 160 -1.69 16.42 0.57
N HIS A 161 -0.76 17.07 -0.13
CA HIS A 161 0.41 17.71 0.49
C HIS A 161 0.00 18.69 1.59
N ARG A 162 -1.07 19.46 1.36
CA ARG A 162 -1.57 20.43 2.34
C ARG A 162 -2.09 19.75 3.61
N GLU A 163 -2.79 18.62 3.49
CA GLU A 163 -3.26 17.85 4.65
C GLU A 163 -2.09 17.21 5.42
N ILE A 164 -1.07 16.74 4.71
CA ILE A 164 0.18 16.24 5.33
C ILE A 164 0.87 17.36 6.10
N GLN A 165 1.03 18.54 5.50
CA GLN A 165 1.61 19.70 6.17
C GLN A 165 0.77 20.15 7.37
N GLN A 166 -0.56 20.14 7.23
CA GLN A 166 -1.47 20.51 8.30
C GLN A 166 -1.34 19.55 9.49
N CYS A 167 -1.25 18.25 9.23
CA CYS A 167 -1.00 17.24 10.26
C CYS A 167 0.26 17.53 11.06
N LEU A 168 1.37 17.89 10.41
CA LEU A 168 2.63 18.22 11.09
C LEU A 168 2.53 19.50 11.92
N VAL A 169 1.74 20.47 11.49
CA VAL A 169 1.45 21.68 12.29
C VAL A 169 0.56 21.34 13.49
N ASP A 170 -0.47 20.52 13.29
CA ASP A 170 -1.45 20.19 14.33
C ASP A 170 -0.81 19.43 15.51
N ILE A 171 0.19 18.59 15.24
CA ILE A 171 0.96 17.88 16.29
C ILE A 171 2.10 18.71 16.87
N GLY A 172 2.29 19.95 16.41
CA GLY A 172 3.32 20.87 16.92
C GLY A 172 4.74 20.60 16.41
N ASP A 173 4.93 19.76 15.38
CA ASP A 173 6.24 19.49 14.77
C ASP A 173 6.72 20.65 13.87
N LYS A 174 5.78 21.38 13.25
CA LYS A 174 6.07 22.49 12.34
C LYS A 174 5.26 23.74 12.69
N ASP A 175 5.81 24.91 12.36
CA ASP A 175 5.09 26.19 12.47
C ASP A 175 3.95 26.31 11.45
N LYS A 176 2.95 27.14 11.74
CA LYS A 176 1.77 27.38 10.88
C LYS A 176 2.13 27.79 9.44
N SER A 177 3.27 28.47 9.22
CA SER A 177 3.75 28.85 7.89
C SER A 177 4.20 27.68 7.03
N PHE A 178 4.30 26.47 7.59
CA PHE A 178 4.66 25.26 6.86
C PHE A 178 3.55 24.81 5.90
N VAL A 179 2.29 25.07 6.25
CA VAL A 179 1.13 24.73 5.42
C VAL A 179 1.08 25.61 4.18
N GLY A 180 1.02 24.97 3.01
CA GLY A 180 1.10 25.62 1.71
C GLY A 180 2.52 25.96 1.27
N SER A 181 3.55 25.56 2.02
CA SER A 181 4.94 25.72 1.60
C SER A 181 5.40 24.58 0.67
N ASN A 182 6.54 24.78 0.01
CA ASN A 182 7.19 23.76 -0.83
C ASN A 182 8.38 23.09 -0.10
N LYS A 183 8.28 22.96 1.23
CA LYS A 183 9.36 22.40 2.05
C LYS A 183 9.32 20.87 2.05
N TRP A 184 10.50 20.27 2.00
CA TRP A 184 10.71 18.82 2.17
C TRP A 184 10.30 18.34 3.57
N ILE A 185 9.96 17.06 3.65
CA ILE A 185 9.80 16.30 4.90
C ILE A 185 10.70 15.06 4.85
N GLY A 186 11.07 14.52 6.01
CA GLY A 186 11.89 13.32 6.13
C GLY A 186 11.11 12.10 6.62
N SER A 187 11.83 11.01 6.86
CA SER A 187 11.26 9.75 7.34
C SER A 187 10.56 9.86 8.70
N THR A 188 11.04 10.76 9.56
CA THR A 188 10.43 11.03 10.86
C THR A 188 9.06 11.68 10.69
N GLU A 189 8.96 12.76 9.93
CA GLU A 189 7.66 13.39 9.65
C GLU A 189 6.68 12.45 8.93
N VAL A 190 7.18 11.59 8.03
CA VAL A 190 6.37 10.53 7.41
C VAL A 190 5.78 9.60 8.47
N SER A 191 6.58 9.17 9.45
CA SER A 191 6.09 8.33 10.57
C SER A 191 5.06 9.05 11.43
N PHE A 192 5.24 10.34 11.72
CA PHE A 192 4.25 11.12 12.47
C PHE A 192 2.91 11.23 11.74
N CYS A 193 2.94 11.41 10.42
CA CYS A 193 1.73 11.46 9.62
C CYS A 193 1.03 10.09 9.57
N LEU A 194 1.78 8.98 9.45
CA LEU A 194 1.19 7.63 9.50
C LEU A 194 0.51 7.34 10.84
N ASP A 195 1.17 7.71 11.95
CA ASP A 195 0.63 7.53 13.29
C ASP A 195 -0.61 8.40 13.51
N THR A 196 -0.53 9.69 13.19
CA THR A 196 -1.62 10.65 13.44
C THR A 196 -2.81 10.42 12.53
N MET A 197 -2.58 10.16 11.24
CA MET A 197 -3.68 10.04 10.26
C MET A 197 -4.34 8.68 10.27
N LEU A 198 -3.60 7.61 10.56
CA LEU A 198 -4.05 6.22 10.41
C LEU A 198 -3.92 5.38 11.70
N GLY A 199 -3.27 5.87 12.75
CA GLY A 199 -2.94 5.06 13.93
C GLY A 199 -1.86 4.01 13.65
N ILE A 200 -1.01 4.22 12.64
CA ILE A 200 0.02 3.26 12.23
C ILE A 200 1.38 3.65 12.80
N SER A 201 1.86 2.84 13.75
CA SER A 201 3.23 2.96 14.25
C SER A 201 4.25 2.55 13.19
N SER A 202 5.42 3.19 13.21
CA SER A 202 6.53 2.89 12.30
C SER A 202 7.83 2.73 13.07
N ARG A 203 8.70 1.82 12.62
CA ARG A 203 10.10 1.74 13.07
C ARG A 203 10.95 2.64 12.18
N ILE A 204 11.80 3.47 12.78
CA ILE A 204 12.82 4.22 12.04
C ILE A 204 14.14 3.46 12.11
N LEU A 205 14.63 2.99 10.98
CA LEU A 205 15.97 2.41 10.85
C LEU A 205 16.93 3.48 10.33
N ASN A 206 17.88 3.87 11.17
CA ASN A 206 18.90 4.87 10.84
C ASN A 206 20.14 4.17 10.27
N VAL A 207 20.71 4.74 9.22
CA VAL A 207 21.92 4.27 8.56
C VAL A 207 22.86 5.47 8.38
N SER A 208 24.09 5.36 8.86
CA SER A 208 25.01 6.51 8.91
C SER A 208 25.67 6.79 7.55
N SER A 209 25.69 5.79 6.67
CA SER A 209 26.25 5.88 5.32
C SER A 209 25.49 4.99 4.33
N GLY A 210 25.39 5.40 3.06
CA GLY A 210 24.76 4.56 2.03
C GLY A 210 25.46 3.21 1.82
N ALA A 211 26.74 3.11 2.19
CA ALA A 211 27.48 1.84 2.15
C ALA A 211 26.95 0.81 3.16
N GLU A 212 26.54 1.24 4.35
CA GLU A 212 25.97 0.38 5.39
C GLU A 212 24.63 -0.26 5.00
N LEU A 213 23.94 0.26 3.96
CA LEU A 213 22.72 -0.37 3.45
C LEU A 213 22.96 -1.80 2.95
N ALA A 214 24.19 -2.13 2.54
CA ALA A 214 24.57 -3.48 2.14
C ALA A 214 24.38 -4.50 3.28
N GLU A 215 24.51 -4.05 4.53
CA GLU A 215 24.43 -4.89 5.72
C GLU A 215 22.98 -5.05 6.23
N LYS A 216 22.02 -4.32 5.65
CA LYS A 216 20.61 -4.31 6.11
C LYS A 216 19.72 -5.35 5.42
N GLY A 217 20.28 -6.20 4.55
CA GLY A 217 19.53 -7.20 3.78
C GLY A 217 18.65 -8.11 4.64
N SER A 218 19.19 -8.63 5.75
CA SER A 218 18.44 -9.50 6.67
C SER A 218 17.26 -8.78 7.35
N GLU A 219 17.49 -7.56 7.82
CA GLU A 219 16.48 -6.77 8.52
C GLU A 219 15.34 -6.32 7.59
N LEU A 220 15.68 -5.92 6.36
CA LEU A 220 14.70 -5.55 5.35
C LEU A 220 13.91 -6.77 4.86
N SER A 221 14.59 -7.89 4.62
CA SER A 221 13.93 -9.15 4.24
C SER A 221 12.92 -9.57 5.32
N GLN A 222 13.30 -9.51 6.59
CA GLN A 222 12.41 -9.82 7.70
C GLN A 222 11.19 -8.89 7.76
N HIS A 223 11.37 -7.59 7.54
CA HIS A 223 10.26 -6.63 7.51
C HIS A 223 9.23 -6.98 6.44
N PHE A 224 9.67 -7.28 5.23
CA PHE A 224 8.76 -7.67 4.14
C PHE A 224 8.06 -9.00 4.41
N GLN A 225 8.74 -9.97 5.03
CA GLN A 225 8.14 -11.25 5.40
C GLN A 225 7.08 -11.11 6.51
N ILE A 226 7.36 -10.30 7.54
CA ILE A 226 6.47 -10.14 8.70
C ILE A 226 5.34 -9.15 8.39
N HIS A 227 5.70 -7.92 8.00
CA HIS A 227 4.74 -6.83 7.82
C HIS A 227 4.28 -6.75 6.36
N GLY A 228 5.22 -6.82 5.41
CA GLY A 228 4.94 -6.72 3.99
C GLY A 228 4.50 -5.32 3.55
N THR A 229 4.79 -4.28 4.35
CA THR A 229 4.49 -2.88 4.04
C THR A 229 5.62 -2.26 3.21
N PRO A 230 5.32 -1.32 2.29
CA PRO A 230 6.36 -0.55 1.61
C PRO A 230 7.11 0.35 2.61
N ILE A 231 8.38 0.61 2.33
CA ILE A 231 9.28 1.38 3.20
C ILE A 231 9.63 2.70 2.50
N MET A 232 9.47 3.83 3.18
CA MET A 232 10.01 5.10 2.70
C MET A 232 11.46 5.22 3.15
N ILE A 233 12.37 5.56 2.25
CA ILE A 233 13.77 5.87 2.57
C ILE A 233 14.08 7.32 2.20
N GLY A 234 14.63 8.07 3.15
CA GLY A 234 15.04 9.47 2.96
C GLY A 234 16.54 9.63 3.17
N GLY A 235 17.21 10.33 2.25
CA GLY A 235 18.63 10.70 2.34
C GLY A 235 18.82 12.17 1.94
N GLY A 236 19.02 13.05 2.92
CA GLY A 236 19.03 14.49 2.71
C GLY A 236 17.69 15.00 2.17
N VAL A 237 17.66 15.44 0.92
CA VAL A 237 16.52 16.09 0.26
C VAL A 237 15.78 15.16 -0.72
N LEU A 238 16.26 13.92 -0.86
CA LEU A 238 15.70 12.92 -1.75
C LEU A 238 15.02 11.82 -0.94
N ALA A 239 13.89 11.33 -1.45
CA ALA A 239 13.19 10.18 -0.90
C ALA A 239 12.80 9.20 -2.01
N HIS A 240 12.81 7.92 -1.66
CA HIS A 240 12.35 6.84 -2.51
C HIS A 240 11.46 5.89 -1.70
N THR A 241 10.78 4.97 -2.38
CA THR A 241 10.04 3.89 -1.71
C THR A 241 10.68 2.55 -2.05
N ILE A 242 11.07 1.77 -1.04
CA ILE A 242 11.55 0.41 -1.21
C ILE A 242 10.36 -0.54 -1.10
N LEU A 243 10.17 -1.35 -2.13
CA LEU A 243 9.08 -2.33 -2.26
C LEU A 243 9.52 -3.76 -1.97
N GLY A 244 10.83 -3.99 -1.83
CA GLY A 244 11.37 -5.31 -1.60
C GLY A 244 12.88 -5.35 -1.65
N VAL A 245 13.42 -6.49 -1.24
CA VAL A 245 14.85 -6.81 -1.35
C VAL A 245 15.03 -8.19 -1.97
N ASP A 246 16.10 -8.35 -2.72
CA ASP A 246 16.57 -9.62 -3.25
C ASP A 246 17.96 -9.86 -2.67
N TYR A 247 18.04 -10.83 -1.75
CA TYR A 247 19.15 -10.94 -0.81
C TYR A 247 19.66 -12.38 -0.73
N ASN A 248 20.94 -12.56 -1.01
CA ASN A 248 21.66 -13.80 -0.75
C ASN A 248 22.40 -13.69 0.59
N ARG A 249 22.01 -14.54 1.55
CA ARG A 249 22.57 -14.55 2.91
C ARG A 249 24.01 -15.07 2.98
N GLU A 250 24.41 -15.92 2.04
CA GLU A 250 25.74 -16.53 2.00
C GLU A 250 26.78 -15.58 1.40
N THR A 251 26.42 -14.91 0.29
CA THR A 251 27.34 -14.00 -0.41
C THR A 251 27.25 -12.55 0.07
N GLY A 252 26.14 -12.19 0.73
CA GLY A 252 25.82 -10.81 1.08
C GLY A 252 25.34 -9.96 -0.10
N GLU A 253 25.18 -10.53 -1.30
CA GLU A 253 24.68 -9.79 -2.46
C GLU A 253 23.24 -9.33 -2.20
N LEU A 254 22.99 -8.03 -2.40
CA LEU A 254 21.74 -7.37 -2.08
C LEU A 254 21.34 -6.42 -3.21
N LYS A 255 20.08 -6.54 -3.66
CA LYS A 255 19.41 -5.55 -4.51
C LYS A 255 18.13 -5.05 -3.86
N PHE A 256 17.77 -3.82 -4.18
CA PHE A 256 16.59 -3.12 -3.67
C PHE A 256 15.61 -2.93 -4.81
N LEU A 257 14.35 -3.31 -4.61
CA LEU A 257 13.28 -2.94 -5.53
C LEU A 257 12.79 -1.55 -5.16
N VAL A 258 13.10 -0.57 -5.99
CA VAL A 258 12.83 0.85 -5.74
C VAL A 258 11.68 1.33 -6.62
N LEU A 259 10.79 2.11 -6.02
CA LEU A 259 9.74 2.91 -6.65
C LEU A 259 10.11 4.38 -6.46
N ASP A 260 10.38 5.06 -7.56
CA ASP A 260 10.93 6.40 -7.59
C ASP A 260 9.81 7.46 -7.69
N PRO A 261 9.55 8.27 -6.65
CA PRO A 261 8.48 9.27 -6.68
C PRO A 261 8.78 10.47 -7.60
N HIS A 262 10.00 10.59 -8.14
CA HIS A 262 10.40 11.74 -8.95
C HIS A 262 9.92 11.67 -10.40
N TYR A 263 9.26 10.57 -10.81
CA TYR A 263 8.67 10.47 -12.14
C TYR A 263 7.61 11.55 -12.37
N THR A 264 7.66 12.23 -13.52
CA THR A 264 6.77 13.36 -13.86
C THR A 264 5.88 13.09 -15.08
N GLY A 265 5.98 11.90 -15.67
CA GLY A 265 5.26 11.57 -16.91
C GLY A 265 3.86 11.03 -16.66
N SER A 266 3.24 10.53 -17.73
CA SER A 266 1.94 9.86 -17.69
C SER A 266 2.05 8.43 -17.13
N GLU A 267 0.93 7.80 -16.78
CA GLU A 267 0.84 6.43 -16.25
C GLU A 267 1.20 5.32 -17.29
N ASP A 268 2.38 5.40 -17.92
CA ASP A 268 2.91 4.43 -18.89
C ASP A 268 3.81 3.41 -18.18
N LEU A 269 3.22 2.26 -17.83
CA LEU A 269 3.92 1.17 -17.14
C LEU A 269 5.18 0.70 -17.88
N LYS A 270 5.14 0.60 -19.21
CA LYS A 270 6.27 0.11 -19.99
C LYS A 270 7.43 1.10 -19.92
N PHE A 271 7.14 2.38 -20.11
CA PHE A 271 8.15 3.44 -20.00
C PHE A 271 8.75 3.50 -18.58
N ILE A 272 7.88 3.45 -17.56
CA ILE A 272 8.25 3.48 -16.14
C ILE A 272 9.24 2.36 -15.80
N GLN A 273 8.95 1.13 -16.22
CA GLN A 273 9.82 -0.03 -16.00
C GLN A 273 11.11 0.04 -16.84
N GLN A 274 11.02 0.36 -18.13
CA GLN A 274 12.19 0.41 -19.03
C GLN A 274 13.20 1.49 -18.64
N LYS A 275 12.72 2.64 -18.14
CA LYS A 275 13.58 3.72 -17.64
C LYS A 275 14.01 3.51 -16.18
N GLY A 276 13.49 2.48 -15.52
CA GLY A 276 13.88 2.09 -14.17
C GLY A 276 13.38 3.05 -13.09
N TRP A 277 12.27 3.75 -13.32
CA TRP A 277 11.53 4.49 -12.27
C TRP A 277 10.92 3.52 -11.26
N VAL A 278 10.60 2.30 -11.72
CA VAL A 278 10.37 1.14 -10.86
C VAL A 278 11.34 0.06 -11.30
N GLY A 279 12.18 -0.42 -10.38
CA GLY A 279 13.27 -1.32 -10.79
C GLY A 279 14.11 -1.85 -9.65
N TRP A 280 14.76 -2.99 -9.90
CA TRP A 280 15.81 -3.52 -9.04
C TRP A 280 17.08 -2.69 -9.19
N LYS A 281 17.57 -2.15 -8.07
CA LYS A 281 18.76 -1.31 -7.95
C LYS A 281 19.81 -2.01 -7.10
N LYS A 282 21.07 -1.87 -7.51
CA LYS A 282 22.23 -2.33 -6.73
C LYS A 282 22.54 -1.32 -5.62
N ILE A 283 23.46 -1.67 -4.73
CA ILE A 283 23.90 -0.82 -3.62
C ILE A 283 24.47 0.53 -4.07
N ASP A 284 25.07 0.59 -5.27
CA ASP A 284 25.66 1.80 -5.86
C ASP A 284 24.63 2.87 -6.24
N PHE A 285 23.34 2.52 -6.24
CA PHE A 285 22.25 3.49 -6.35
C PHE A 285 22.22 4.47 -5.17
N TRP A 286 22.63 4.01 -3.98
CA TRP A 286 22.66 4.85 -2.78
C TRP A 286 24.00 5.56 -2.68
N SER A 287 23.97 6.89 -2.50
CA SER A 287 25.17 7.69 -2.25
C SER A 287 25.89 7.20 -0.99
N LYS A 288 27.14 6.74 -1.15
CA LYS A 288 27.94 6.13 -0.08
C LYS A 288 28.17 7.05 1.11
N ASN A 289 28.28 8.36 0.87
CA ASN A 289 28.65 9.35 1.88
C ASN A 289 27.45 10.07 2.50
N SER A 290 26.24 9.59 2.24
CA SER A 290 25.01 10.19 2.76
C SER A 290 24.40 9.27 3.82
N TYR A 291 23.87 9.86 4.88
CA TYR A 291 23.05 9.14 5.84
C TYR A 291 21.66 8.87 5.24
N TYR A 292 21.01 7.81 5.70
CA TYR A 292 19.66 7.45 5.31
C TYR A 292 18.83 7.06 6.52
N ASN A 293 17.57 7.50 6.53
CA ASN A 293 16.58 7.02 7.49
C ASN A 293 15.50 6.27 6.72
N LEU A 294 15.09 5.11 7.24
CA LEU A 294 14.05 4.28 6.64
C LEU A 294 12.86 4.26 7.59
N CYS A 295 11.73 4.80 7.14
CA CYS A 295 10.46 4.66 7.82
C CYS A 295 9.83 3.34 7.41
N MET A 296 9.73 2.40 8.37
CA MET A 296 9.28 1.03 8.19
C MET A 296 7.92 0.85 8.90
N PRO A 297 6.77 1.02 8.22
CA PRO A 297 5.46 0.98 8.84
C PRO A 297 5.13 -0.42 9.36
N ILE A 298 4.62 -0.50 10.58
CA ILE A 298 4.26 -1.77 11.21
C ILE A 298 2.80 -2.06 10.89
N ARG A 299 2.56 -3.21 10.25
CA ARG A 299 1.19 -3.66 9.98
C ARG A 299 0.47 -3.96 11.30
N PRO A 300 -0.70 -3.34 11.57
CA PRO A 300 -1.47 -3.63 12.76
C PRO A 300 -2.21 -4.97 12.61
N HIS A 301 -2.70 -5.51 13.72
CA HIS A 301 -3.59 -6.66 13.68
C HIS A 301 -5.02 -6.18 13.42
N CYS A 302 -5.65 -6.63 12.33
CA CYS A 302 -7.01 -6.24 11.95
C CYS A 302 -7.69 -7.34 11.11
N ILE A 303 -9.02 -7.40 11.15
CA ILE A 303 -9.88 -8.32 10.37
C ILE A 303 -10.97 -7.52 9.62
#